data_AF-A0A538M6N7-F1
#
_entry.id   AF-A0A538M6N7-F1
#
_cell.length_a   1.000
_cell.length_b   1.000
_cell.length_c   1.000
_cell.angle_alpha   90.00
_cell.angle_beta   90.00
_cell.angle_gamma   90.00
#
_symmetry.space_group_name_H-M   'P 1'
#
loop_
_entity.id
_entity.type
_entity.pdbx_description
1 polymer ?
#
loop_
_entity_poly.entity_id
_entity_poly.type
_entity_poly.pdbx_seq_one_letter_code
_entity_poly.pdbx_strand_id
1 'polypeptide(L)'
;MAITYVGADLVQELQQALPAALAGDEDAARRYARAWHQLVLQLVGSASRAPASAVEVLDRLSLTAPFDPLGPIHALMSVASTIIGDMDQRPAVRSSPVILPASIDFDGFTRAVLDELAGAGSAIRSLLSAWQLSIAEAARLFGVTRQAMQQWLAGDVPPARLPKVLAVVRIADLLSRNIRPERIGGIVRSPVPGYAGATMLQLIAQDRHQELLDSVARSFDWAATA
;
A
#
# COMPACT_ATOMS: atom_id res chain seq x y z
N MET A 1 30.32 20.93 7.40
CA MET A 1 29.73 19.80 8.15
C MET A 1 28.87 19.04 7.17
N ALA A 2 29.18 17.77 6.93
CA ALA A 2 28.68 17.00 5.78
C ALA A 2 27.15 16.89 5.81
N ILE A 3 26.49 17.43 4.77
CA ILE A 3 25.10 17.12 4.47
C ILE A 3 25.13 15.70 3.90
N THR A 4 25.00 14.72 4.79
CA THR A 4 24.83 13.32 4.43
C THR A 4 23.68 13.24 3.44
N TYR A 5 23.91 12.54 2.34
CA TYR A 5 23.08 12.49 1.13
C TYR A 5 21.77 11.72 1.40
N VAL A 6 20.84 12.33 2.13
CA VAL A 6 19.56 11.70 2.48
C VAL A 6 18.72 11.55 1.21
N GLY A 7 18.52 10.31 0.77
CA GLY A 7 17.52 9.97 -0.25
C GLY A 7 18.02 9.78 -1.69
N ALA A 8 19.33 9.79 -2.00
CA ALA A 8 19.78 9.52 -3.38
C ALA A 8 19.27 8.18 -3.92
N ASP A 9 19.45 7.11 -3.16
CA ASP A 9 19.03 5.77 -3.56
C ASP A 9 17.50 5.70 -3.73
N LEU A 10 16.75 6.37 -2.85
CA LEU A 10 15.29 6.46 -2.93
C LEU A 10 14.81 7.30 -4.13
N VAL A 11 15.49 8.41 -4.43
CA VAL A 11 15.20 9.23 -5.62
C VAL A 11 15.47 8.42 -6.88
N GLN A 12 16.56 7.65 -6.91
CA GLN A 12 16.88 6.77 -8.02
C GLN A 12 15.84 5.66 -8.17
N GLU A 13 15.44 4.99 -7.08
CA GLU A 13 14.42 3.95 -7.09
C GLU A 13 13.07 4.49 -7.61
N LEU A 14 12.66 5.66 -7.11
CA LEU A 14 11.48 6.39 -7.56
C LEU A 14 11.52 6.65 -9.07
N GLN A 15 12.64 7.20 -9.58
CA GLN A 15 12.81 7.53 -10.99
C GLN A 15 12.81 6.29 -11.89
N GLN A 16 13.37 5.17 -11.42
CA GLN A 16 13.39 3.91 -12.16
C GLN A 16 12.03 3.22 -12.20
N ALA A 17 11.24 3.31 -11.12
CA ALA A 17 9.93 2.68 -11.04
C ALA A 17 8.86 3.44 -11.84
N LEU A 18 8.95 4.76 -11.92
CA LEU A 18 7.88 5.62 -12.45
C LEU A 18 7.40 5.28 -13.88
N PRO A 19 8.29 5.08 -14.87
CA PRO A 19 7.83 4.83 -16.24
C PRO A 19 6.99 3.55 -16.36
N ALA A 20 7.42 2.47 -15.68
CA ALA A 20 6.68 1.22 -15.65
C ALA A 20 5.38 1.34 -14.84
N ALA A 21 5.43 2.04 -13.71
CA ALA A 21 4.26 2.31 -12.87
C ALA A 21 3.15 3.04 -13.66
N LEU A 22 3.52 4.09 -14.39
CA LEU A 22 2.59 4.85 -15.24
C LEU A 22 2.10 4.03 -16.45
N ALA A 23 2.85 3.03 -16.90
CA ALA A 23 2.45 2.12 -17.96
C ALA A 23 1.53 0.97 -17.49
N GLY A 24 1.18 0.91 -16.20
CA GLY A 24 0.26 -0.08 -15.63
C GLY A 24 0.91 -1.23 -14.86
N ASP A 25 2.23 -1.20 -14.62
CA ASP A 25 2.90 -2.18 -13.77
C ASP A 25 2.59 -1.91 -12.28
N GLU A 26 1.75 -2.76 -11.69
CA GLU A 26 1.31 -2.66 -10.29
C GLU A 26 2.49 -2.77 -9.29
N ASP A 27 3.49 -3.61 -9.58
CA ASP A 27 4.66 -3.78 -8.71
C ASP A 27 5.61 -2.59 -8.78
N ALA A 28 5.74 -1.99 -9.96
CA ALA A 28 6.44 -0.72 -10.12
C ALA A 28 5.72 0.43 -9.39
N ALA A 29 4.39 0.50 -9.46
CA ALA A 29 3.62 1.51 -8.74
C ALA A 29 3.76 1.38 -7.21
N ARG A 30 3.76 0.15 -6.68
CA ARG A 30 4.04 -0.11 -5.26
C ARG A 30 5.46 0.29 -4.85
N ARG A 31 6.47 -0.05 -5.66
CA ARG A 31 7.86 0.37 -5.41
C ARG A 31 8.00 1.89 -5.39
N TYR A 32 7.36 2.56 -6.35
CA TYR A 32 7.30 4.02 -6.38
C TYR A 32 6.72 4.59 -5.08
N ALA A 33 5.53 4.14 -4.68
CA ALA A 33 4.85 4.65 -3.49
C ALA A 33 5.67 4.42 -2.21
N ARG A 34 6.35 3.26 -2.07
CA ARG A 34 7.27 3.02 -0.96
C ARG A 34 8.45 3.98 -0.94
N ALA A 35 9.12 4.16 -2.08
CA ALA A 35 10.25 5.08 -2.17
C ALA A 35 9.83 6.52 -1.87
N TRP A 36 8.65 6.93 -2.37
CA TRP A 36 8.03 8.22 -2.06
C TRP A 36 7.79 8.39 -0.55
N HIS A 37 7.10 7.45 0.08
CA HIS A 37 6.78 7.53 1.51
C HIS A 37 8.04 7.59 2.37
N GLN A 38 9.07 6.80 2.04
CA GLN A 38 10.35 6.84 2.75
C GLN A 38 11.05 8.20 2.59
N LEU A 39 11.00 8.83 1.41
CA LEU A 39 11.49 10.19 1.21
C LEU A 39 10.73 11.20 2.07
N VAL A 40 9.40 11.09 2.11
CA VAL A 40 8.54 11.95 2.95
C VAL A 40 8.90 11.81 4.43
N LEU A 41 9.03 10.57 4.93
CA LEU A 41 9.41 10.31 6.32
C LEU A 41 10.80 10.86 6.66
N GLN A 42 11.78 10.67 5.76
CA GLN A 42 13.13 11.22 5.94
C GLN A 42 13.11 12.75 5.97
N LEU A 43 12.35 13.37 5.06
CA LEU A 43 12.23 14.82 4.96
C LEU A 43 11.57 15.41 6.22
N VAL A 44 10.42 14.88 6.62
CA VAL A 44 9.68 15.33 7.81
C VAL A 44 10.49 15.06 9.08
N GLY A 45 11.14 13.90 9.19
CA GLY A 45 11.96 13.53 10.34
C GLY A 45 13.25 14.37 10.49
N SER A 46 13.74 14.95 9.40
CA SER A 46 14.90 15.86 9.42
C SER A 46 14.55 17.28 9.86
N ALA A 47 13.26 17.65 9.86
CA ALA A 47 12.80 18.98 10.19
C ALA A 47 12.64 19.17 11.70
N SER A 48 13.13 20.30 12.22
CA SER A 48 12.94 20.70 13.62
C SER A 48 11.46 20.94 13.98
N ARG A 49 10.64 21.36 12.99
CA ARG A 49 9.24 21.70 13.20
C ARG A 49 8.39 21.39 11.96
N ALA A 50 7.79 20.21 11.93
CA ALA A 50 6.82 19.82 10.92
C ALA A 50 5.40 19.75 11.50
N PRO A 51 4.36 20.17 10.76
CA PRO A 51 2.98 19.98 11.18
C PRO A 51 2.62 18.48 11.22
N ALA A 52 1.71 18.08 12.10
CA ALA A 52 1.28 16.68 12.23
C ALA A 52 0.70 16.10 10.92
N SER A 53 0.15 16.95 10.05
CA SER A 53 -0.39 16.58 8.74
C SER A 53 0.65 16.54 7.62
N ALA A 54 1.92 16.88 7.88
CA ALA A 54 2.95 16.98 6.83
C ALA A 54 3.08 15.71 6.00
N VAL A 55 3.14 14.54 6.67
CA VAL A 55 3.27 13.25 6.00
C VAL A 55 2.08 13.00 5.07
N GLU A 56 0.84 13.17 5.55
CA GLU A 56 -0.36 12.94 4.73
C GLU A 56 -0.41 13.88 3.51
N VAL A 57 -0.09 15.16 3.71
CA VAL A 57 -0.10 16.16 2.62
C VAL A 57 0.95 15.81 1.57
N LEU A 58 2.16 15.46 1.99
CA LEU A 58 3.25 15.15 1.07
C LEU A 58 3.07 13.78 0.40
N ASP A 59 2.51 12.79 1.09
CA ASP A 59 2.15 11.50 0.49
C ASP A 59 1.10 11.66 -0.61
N ARG A 60 0.11 12.54 -0.43
CA ARG A 60 -0.92 12.81 -1.45
C ARG A 60 -0.35 13.43 -2.73
N LEU A 61 0.81 14.10 -2.66
CA LEU A 61 1.49 14.62 -3.86
C LEU A 61 2.05 13.51 -4.75
N SER A 62 2.22 12.28 -4.27
CA SER A 62 2.68 11.15 -5.09
C SER A 62 1.82 10.92 -6.34
N LEU A 63 0.55 11.33 -6.32
CA LEU A 63 -0.36 11.18 -7.46
C LEU A 63 -0.14 12.22 -8.55
N THR A 64 0.37 13.40 -8.21
CA THR A 64 0.49 14.55 -9.12
C THR A 64 1.93 14.93 -9.43
N ALA A 65 2.86 14.68 -8.51
CA ALA A 65 4.28 14.94 -8.65
C ALA A 65 4.93 14.30 -9.89
N PRO A 66 4.55 13.08 -10.34
CA PRO A 66 5.07 12.51 -11.59
C PRO A 66 4.87 13.40 -12.83
N PHE A 67 3.88 14.29 -12.79
CA PHE A 67 3.49 15.16 -13.90
C PHE A 67 4.02 16.60 -13.74
N ASP A 68 4.82 16.87 -12.70
CA ASP A 68 5.44 18.17 -12.51
C ASP A 68 6.49 18.44 -13.62
N PRO A 69 6.46 19.61 -14.28
CA PRO A 69 7.40 19.91 -15.36
C PRO A 69 8.87 19.93 -14.95
N LEU A 70 9.16 20.12 -13.67
CA LEU A 70 10.50 20.15 -13.09
C LEU A 70 10.83 18.84 -12.34
N GLY A 71 9.92 17.86 -12.38
CA GLY A 71 10.09 16.52 -11.85
C GLY A 71 9.53 16.32 -10.44
N PRO A 72 9.34 15.04 -10.04
CA PRO A 72 8.61 14.69 -8.82
C PRO A 72 9.28 15.18 -7.53
N ILE A 73 10.61 15.21 -7.47
CA ILE A 73 11.32 15.71 -6.28
C ILE A 73 11.23 17.23 -6.18
N HIS A 74 11.20 17.94 -7.32
CA HIS A 74 10.98 19.37 -7.30
C HIS A 74 9.61 19.71 -6.70
N ALA A 75 8.55 19.03 -7.18
CA ALA A 75 7.20 19.18 -6.63
C ALA A 75 7.15 18.90 -5.12
N LEU A 76 7.76 17.80 -4.67
CA LEU A 76 7.86 17.43 -3.26
C LEU A 76 8.52 18.54 -2.43
N MET A 77 9.70 18.99 -2.85
CA MET A 77 10.47 20.01 -2.13
C MET A 77 9.76 21.37 -2.12
N SER A 78 9.10 21.74 -3.22
CA SER A 78 8.33 22.98 -3.33
C SER A 78 7.23 23.03 -2.27
N VAL A 79 6.40 21.99 -2.18
CA VAL A 79 5.32 21.94 -1.19
C VAL A 79 5.85 21.76 0.23
N ALA A 80 6.85 20.90 0.44
CA ALA A 80 7.46 20.70 1.74
C ALA A 80 8.05 22.01 2.30
N SER A 81 8.70 22.84 1.46
CA SER A 81 9.23 24.15 1.89
C SER A 81 8.15 25.16 2.25
N THR A 82 6.92 24.95 1.77
CA THR A 82 5.76 25.79 2.09
C THR A 82 5.14 25.40 3.44
N ILE A 83 5.13 24.12 3.78
CA ILE A 83 4.43 23.60 4.98
C ILE A 83 5.37 23.31 6.17
N ILE A 84 6.68 23.17 5.92
CA ILE A 84 7.72 22.92 6.93
C ILE A 84 8.54 24.21 7.08
N GLY A 85 8.33 24.92 8.20
CA GLY A 85 8.80 26.31 8.35
C GLY A 85 10.32 26.53 8.36
N ASP A 86 11.10 25.50 8.68
CA ASP A 86 12.57 25.60 8.81
C ASP A 86 13.32 24.98 7.62
N MET A 87 12.61 24.62 6.55
CA MET A 87 13.19 23.88 5.42
C MET A 87 13.79 24.82 4.37
N ASP A 88 15.10 24.72 4.11
CA ASP A 88 15.76 25.48 3.05
C ASP A 88 15.27 25.00 1.67
N GLN A 89 14.96 25.95 0.78
CA GLN A 89 14.34 25.69 -0.52
C GLN A 89 15.26 25.00 -1.53
N ARG A 90 16.53 24.77 -1.20
CA ARG A 90 17.51 24.18 -2.12
C ARG A 90 17.32 22.66 -2.17
N PRO A 91 16.78 22.08 -3.25
CA PRO A 91 16.84 20.65 -3.44
C PRO A 91 18.33 20.29 -3.62
N ALA A 92 18.86 19.43 -2.75
CA ALA A 92 20.22 18.92 -2.93
C ALA A 92 20.35 18.06 -4.21
N VAL A 93 19.24 17.61 -4.77
CA VAL A 93 19.16 16.72 -5.92
C VAL A 93 18.40 17.37 -7.07
N ARG A 94 19.04 17.44 -8.25
CA ARG A 94 18.34 17.73 -9.50
C ARG A 94 17.55 16.48 -9.87
N SER A 95 16.23 16.55 -9.79
CA SER A 95 15.38 15.52 -10.40
C SER A 95 15.12 15.88 -11.85
N SER A 96 15.26 14.89 -12.72
CA SER A 96 14.85 15.04 -14.12
C SER A 96 13.34 14.86 -14.21
N PRO A 97 12.67 15.59 -15.12
CA PRO A 97 11.30 15.29 -15.50
C PRO A 97 11.16 13.83 -15.92
N VAL A 98 10.00 13.27 -15.64
CA VAL A 98 9.70 11.87 -15.96
C VAL A 98 9.49 11.76 -17.46
N ILE A 99 10.13 10.79 -18.10
CA ILE A 99 9.79 10.42 -19.47
C ILE A 99 8.48 9.64 -19.40
N LEU A 100 7.39 10.29 -19.79
CA LEU A 100 6.06 9.69 -19.77
C LEU A 100 5.95 8.58 -20.83
N PRO A 101 5.34 7.43 -20.52
CA PRO A 101 5.06 6.39 -21.50
C PRO A 101 4.03 6.88 -22.54
N ALA A 102 3.99 6.22 -23.70
CA ALA A 102 3.05 6.57 -24.77
C ALA A 102 1.57 6.40 -24.37
N SER A 103 1.28 5.47 -23.46
CA SER A 103 -0.01 5.27 -22.82
C SER A 103 0.15 5.28 -21.31
N ILE A 104 -0.71 6.02 -20.62
CA ILE A 104 -0.71 6.13 -19.16
C ILE A 104 -1.94 5.40 -18.60
N ASP A 105 -1.73 4.42 -17.73
CA ASP A 105 -2.77 3.81 -16.91
C ASP A 105 -2.91 4.57 -15.58
N PHE A 106 -3.56 5.74 -15.65
CA PHE A 106 -3.69 6.63 -14.49
C PHE A 106 -4.54 6.01 -13.38
N ASP A 107 -5.57 5.24 -13.73
CA ASP A 107 -6.47 4.62 -12.75
C ASP A 107 -5.79 3.46 -12.02
N GLY A 108 -5.06 2.61 -12.76
CA GLY A 108 -4.22 1.56 -12.19
C GLY A 108 -3.13 2.11 -11.27
N PHE A 109 -2.42 3.13 -11.74
CA PHE A 109 -1.41 3.84 -10.96
C PHE A 109 -1.97 4.43 -9.67
N THR A 110 -3.05 5.21 -9.76
CA THR A 110 -3.67 5.88 -8.61
C THR A 110 -4.09 4.87 -7.53
N ARG A 111 -4.73 3.77 -7.96
CA ARG A 111 -5.17 2.70 -7.04
C ARG A 111 -3.98 2.08 -6.31
N ALA A 112 -2.97 1.63 -7.04
CA ALA A 112 -1.81 0.96 -6.46
C ALA A 112 -1.01 1.86 -5.50
N VAL A 113 -0.86 3.15 -5.84
CA VAL A 113 -0.17 4.13 -4.99
C VAL A 113 -0.95 4.39 -3.71
N LEU A 114 -2.26 4.64 -3.80
CA LEU A 114 -3.10 4.86 -2.63
C LEU A 114 -3.15 3.63 -1.71
N ASP A 115 -3.24 2.43 -2.27
CA ASP A 115 -3.25 1.19 -1.49
C ASP A 115 -1.93 0.99 -0.74
N GLU A 116 -0.79 1.25 -1.38
CA GLU A 116 0.52 1.13 -0.72
C GLU A 116 0.70 2.19 0.37
N LEU A 117 0.35 3.46 0.11
CA LEU A 117 0.49 4.55 1.08
C LEU A 117 -0.50 4.45 2.25
N ALA A 118 -1.67 3.87 2.04
CA ALA A 118 -2.61 3.60 3.12
C ALA A 118 -2.06 2.56 4.10
N GLY A 119 -1.11 1.73 3.65
CA GLY A 119 -0.37 0.78 4.48
C GLY A 119 -1.19 -0.43 4.93
N ALA A 120 -0.50 -1.39 5.53
CA ALA A 120 -1.08 -2.66 5.95
C ALA A 120 -2.20 -2.47 6.98
N GLY A 121 -2.11 -1.49 7.88
CA GLY A 121 -3.16 -1.18 8.85
C GLY A 121 -4.48 -0.74 8.21
N SER A 122 -4.42 0.05 7.13
CA SER A 122 -5.61 0.41 6.36
C SER A 122 -6.15 -0.75 5.55
N ALA A 123 -5.27 -1.53 4.92
CA ALA A 123 -5.68 -2.74 4.21
C ALA A 123 -6.42 -3.72 5.15
N ILE A 124 -5.93 -3.89 6.39
CA ILE A 124 -6.62 -4.68 7.41
C ILE A 124 -7.97 -4.05 7.76
N ARG A 125 -8.08 -2.72 7.96
CA ARG A 125 -9.38 -2.07 8.21
C ARG A 125 -10.38 -2.32 7.08
N SER A 126 -9.96 -2.16 5.84
CA SER A 126 -10.79 -2.40 4.66
C SER A 126 -11.24 -3.86 4.60
N LEU A 127 -10.35 -4.80 4.90
CA LEU A 127 -10.67 -6.22 5.00
C LEU A 127 -11.69 -6.52 6.11
N LEU A 128 -11.49 -5.96 7.32
CA LEU A 128 -12.42 -6.12 8.44
C LEU A 128 -13.81 -5.59 8.06
N SER A 129 -13.88 -4.46 7.37
CA SER A 129 -15.14 -3.91 6.88
C SER A 129 -15.79 -4.81 5.83
N ALA A 130 -15.06 -5.20 4.78
CA ALA A 130 -15.56 -6.04 3.69
C ALA A 130 -16.04 -7.41 4.17
N TRP A 131 -15.31 -8.02 5.11
CA TRP A 131 -15.65 -9.32 5.67
C TRP A 131 -16.52 -9.21 6.93
N GLN A 132 -16.90 -7.98 7.33
CA GLN A 132 -17.72 -7.71 8.52
C GLN A 132 -17.15 -8.35 9.79
N LEU A 133 -15.83 -8.33 9.95
CA LEU A 133 -15.14 -8.89 11.11
C LEU A 133 -15.03 -7.87 12.23
N SER A 134 -15.33 -8.30 13.45
CA SER A 134 -14.97 -7.55 14.65
C SER A 134 -13.46 -7.58 14.89
N ILE A 135 -12.95 -6.60 15.64
CA ILE A 135 -11.53 -6.57 16.06
C ILE A 135 -11.13 -7.86 16.80
N ALA A 136 -12.04 -8.45 17.58
CA ALA A 136 -11.77 -9.70 18.30
C ALA A 136 -11.65 -10.90 17.37
N GLU A 137 -12.47 -10.98 16.33
CA GLU A 137 -12.36 -12.02 15.30
C GLU A 137 -11.08 -11.85 14.48
N ALA A 138 -10.76 -10.62 14.08
CA ALA A 138 -9.51 -10.32 13.39
C ALA A 138 -8.29 -10.72 14.22
N ALA A 139 -8.27 -10.36 15.52
CA ALA A 139 -7.19 -10.73 16.42
C ALA A 139 -6.99 -12.26 16.47
N ARG A 140 -8.09 -13.03 16.57
CA ARG A 140 -8.05 -14.49 16.49
C ARG A 140 -7.55 -15.00 15.13
N LEU A 141 -8.02 -14.41 14.04
CA LEU A 141 -7.64 -14.77 12.67
C LEU A 141 -6.13 -14.64 12.44
N PHE A 142 -5.52 -13.59 12.99
CA PHE A 142 -4.08 -13.33 12.89
C PHE A 142 -3.26 -13.91 14.04
N GLY A 143 -3.88 -14.56 15.02
CA GLY A 143 -3.19 -15.16 16.17
C GLY A 143 -2.52 -14.14 17.07
N VAL A 144 -3.13 -12.97 17.25
CA VAL A 144 -2.63 -11.85 18.08
C VAL A 144 -3.64 -11.43 19.13
N THR A 145 -3.21 -10.62 20.10
CA THR A 145 -4.12 -10.04 21.09
C THR A 145 -4.99 -8.95 20.45
N ARG A 146 -6.15 -8.66 21.06
CA ARG A 146 -7.02 -7.55 20.61
C ARG A 146 -6.29 -6.21 20.60
N GLN A 147 -5.42 -5.97 21.59
CA GLN A 147 -4.64 -4.74 21.69
C GLN A 147 -3.58 -4.64 20.59
N ALA A 148 -2.88 -5.74 20.28
CA ALA A 148 -1.95 -5.78 19.15
C ALA A 148 -2.68 -5.51 17.82
N MET A 149 -3.88 -6.08 17.64
CA MET A 149 -4.70 -5.79 16.46
C MET A 149 -5.08 -4.30 16.38
N GLN A 150 -5.50 -3.67 17.49
CA GLN A 150 -5.79 -2.23 17.50
C GLN A 150 -4.55 -1.39 17.15
N GLN A 151 -3.37 -1.79 17.62
CA GLN A 151 -2.12 -1.13 17.29
C GLN A 151 -1.79 -1.27 15.79
N TRP A 152 -1.99 -2.46 15.21
CA TRP A 152 -1.80 -2.67 13.77
C TRP A 152 -2.77 -1.87 12.93
N LEU A 153 -4.02 -1.70 13.38
CA LEU A 153 -4.94 -0.81 12.68
C LEU A 153 -4.43 0.62 12.75
N ALA A 154 -3.91 1.09 13.89
CA ALA A 154 -3.45 2.47 14.04
C ALA A 154 -2.14 2.79 13.28
N GLY A 155 -1.41 1.80 12.77
CA GLY A 155 -0.10 2.02 12.13
C GLY A 155 0.41 0.77 11.42
N ASP A 156 1.66 0.42 11.68
CA ASP A 156 2.33 -0.65 10.96
C ASP A 156 2.13 -2.03 11.56
N VAL A 157 2.18 -3.02 10.66
CA VAL A 157 2.20 -4.45 11.00
C VAL A 157 3.65 -4.89 11.14
N PRO A 158 4.03 -5.63 12.19
CA PRO A 158 5.37 -6.18 12.35
C PRO A 158 5.83 -6.98 11.13
N PRO A 159 7.10 -6.86 10.69
CA PRO A 159 7.59 -7.52 9.46
C PRO A 159 7.35 -9.03 9.41
N ALA A 160 7.51 -9.73 10.53
CA ALA A 160 7.26 -11.17 10.64
C ALA A 160 5.79 -11.57 10.38
N ARG A 161 4.86 -10.62 10.39
CA ARG A 161 3.42 -10.83 10.19
C ARG A 161 2.92 -10.33 8.84
N LEU A 162 3.71 -9.51 8.14
CA LEU A 162 3.37 -8.98 6.81
C LEU A 162 3.03 -10.08 5.79
N PRO A 163 3.76 -11.21 5.68
CA PRO A 163 3.43 -12.22 4.68
C PRO A 163 2.00 -12.76 4.80
N LYS A 164 1.53 -13.02 6.02
CA LYS A 164 0.15 -13.46 6.28
C LYS A 164 -0.86 -12.37 5.95
N VAL A 165 -0.58 -11.12 6.36
CA VAL A 165 -1.47 -9.98 6.06
C VAL A 165 -1.60 -9.77 4.55
N LEU A 166 -0.50 -9.73 3.82
CA LEU A 166 -0.50 -9.52 2.37
C LEU A 166 -1.26 -10.63 1.64
N ALA A 167 -1.07 -11.90 2.03
CA ALA A 167 -1.82 -13.00 1.43
C ALA A 167 -3.33 -12.88 1.68
N VAL A 168 -3.73 -12.50 2.90
CA VAL A 168 -5.14 -12.38 3.29
C VAL A 168 -5.80 -11.16 2.63
N VAL A 169 -5.08 -10.05 2.48
CA VAL A 169 -5.51 -8.88 1.68
C VAL A 169 -5.68 -9.29 0.21
N ARG A 170 -4.71 -10.02 -0.36
CA ARG A 170 -4.82 -10.47 -1.75
C ARG A 170 -6.02 -11.38 -1.99
N ILE A 171 -6.35 -12.26 -1.04
CA ILE A 171 -7.60 -13.05 -1.08
C ILE A 171 -8.81 -12.12 -1.08
N ALA A 172 -8.84 -11.11 -0.21
CA ALA A 172 -9.94 -10.14 -0.16
C ALA A 172 -10.09 -9.36 -1.47
N ASP A 173 -8.99 -8.98 -2.11
CA ASP A 173 -9.00 -8.30 -3.42
C ASP A 173 -9.58 -9.20 -4.51
N LEU A 174 -9.14 -10.46 -4.58
CA LEU A 174 -9.65 -11.43 -5.55
C LEU A 174 -11.16 -11.66 -5.35
N LEU A 175 -11.62 -11.79 -4.11
CA LEU A 175 -13.05 -11.89 -3.82
C LEU A 175 -13.80 -10.63 -4.21
N SER A 176 -13.26 -9.44 -3.90
CA SER A 176 -13.95 -8.16 -4.17
C SER A 176 -14.04 -7.83 -5.66
N ARG A 177 -13.08 -8.29 -6.46
CA ARG A 177 -13.12 -8.13 -7.93
C ARG A 177 -14.14 -9.06 -8.59
N ASN A 178 -14.39 -10.24 -8.02
CA ASN A 178 -15.20 -11.29 -8.66
C ASN A 178 -16.57 -11.51 -8.01
N ILE A 179 -16.80 -10.99 -6.79
CA ILE A 179 -17.99 -11.24 -5.99
C ILE A 179 -18.57 -9.91 -5.52
N ARG A 180 -19.90 -9.81 -5.52
CA ARG A 180 -20.60 -8.67 -4.93
C ARG A 180 -20.23 -8.47 -3.45
N PRO A 181 -19.87 -7.25 -3.01
CA PRO A 181 -19.36 -6.97 -1.67
C PRO A 181 -20.25 -7.53 -0.54
N GLU A 182 -21.57 -7.46 -0.70
CA GLU A 182 -22.54 -7.87 0.34
C GLU A 182 -22.52 -9.38 0.60
N ARG A 183 -22.02 -10.18 -0.36
CA ARG A 183 -21.95 -11.65 -0.23
C ARG A 183 -20.65 -12.14 0.39
N ILE A 184 -19.58 -11.33 0.37
CA ILE A 184 -18.24 -11.75 0.76
C ILE A 184 -18.22 -12.19 2.23
N GLY A 185 -18.81 -11.39 3.13
CA GLY A 185 -18.88 -11.71 4.56
C GLY A 185 -19.56 -13.05 4.86
N GLY A 186 -20.58 -13.44 4.08
CA GLY A 186 -21.23 -14.75 4.18
C GLY A 186 -20.35 -15.88 3.65
N ILE A 187 -19.69 -15.67 2.52
CA ILE A 187 -18.83 -16.68 1.87
C ILE A 187 -17.64 -17.06 2.73
N VAL A 188 -16.93 -16.08 3.31
CA VAL A 188 -15.74 -16.37 4.12
C VAL A 188 -16.07 -17.16 5.39
N ARG A 189 -17.32 -17.06 5.88
CA ARG A 189 -17.85 -17.78 7.04
C ARG A 189 -18.55 -19.09 6.71
N SER A 190 -18.81 -19.35 5.43
CA SER A 190 -19.52 -20.56 5.03
C SER A 190 -18.57 -21.74 4.92
N PRO A 191 -18.95 -22.91 5.46
CA PRO A 191 -18.25 -24.16 5.18
C PRO A 191 -18.21 -24.44 3.69
N VAL A 192 -17.04 -24.80 3.16
CA VAL A 192 -16.87 -25.16 1.74
C VAL A 192 -16.46 -26.63 1.64
N PRO A 193 -17.19 -27.48 0.89
CA PRO A 193 -16.83 -28.88 0.69
C PRO A 193 -15.41 -29.07 0.14
N GLY A 194 -14.97 -28.19 -0.78
CA GLY A 194 -13.61 -28.18 -1.33
C GLY A 194 -12.51 -27.93 -0.30
N TYR A 195 -12.84 -27.43 0.89
CA TYR A 195 -11.94 -27.22 2.02
C TYR A 195 -12.17 -28.25 3.15
N ALA A 196 -12.69 -29.43 2.82
CA ALA A 196 -13.09 -30.45 3.78
C ALA A 196 -14.10 -29.95 4.83
N GLY A 197 -15.00 -29.05 4.43
CA GLY A 197 -15.98 -28.43 5.31
C GLY A 197 -15.45 -27.30 6.18
N ALA A 198 -14.17 -26.92 6.04
CA ALA A 198 -13.64 -25.72 6.69
C ALA A 198 -14.16 -24.44 6.02
N THR A 199 -14.22 -23.37 6.80
CA THR A 199 -14.45 -22.00 6.29
C THR A 199 -13.12 -21.38 5.86
N MET A 200 -13.18 -20.34 5.01
CA MET A 200 -11.97 -19.59 4.64
C MET A 200 -11.29 -18.97 5.87
N LEU A 201 -12.09 -18.45 6.82
CA LEU A 201 -11.57 -17.90 8.07
C LEU A 201 -10.85 -18.96 8.92
N GLN A 202 -11.37 -20.20 8.96
CA GLN A 202 -10.71 -21.30 9.67
C GLN A 202 -9.37 -21.66 9.04
N LEU A 203 -9.29 -21.72 7.70
CA LEU A 203 -8.02 -21.98 7.01
C LEU A 203 -6.97 -20.90 7.31
N ILE A 204 -7.38 -19.62 7.29
CA ILE A 204 -6.47 -18.51 7.61
C ILE A 204 -6.02 -18.57 9.08
N ALA A 205 -6.93 -18.89 10.01
CA ALA A 205 -6.60 -19.04 11.42
C ALA A 205 -5.63 -20.22 11.68
N GLN A 206 -5.66 -21.26 10.84
CA GLN A 206 -4.75 -22.41 10.86
C GLN A 206 -3.44 -22.15 10.09
N ASP A 207 -3.16 -20.90 9.71
CA ASP A 207 -2.00 -20.49 8.91
C ASP A 207 -1.92 -21.11 7.50
N ARG A 208 -3.03 -21.67 6.99
CA ARG A 208 -3.16 -22.23 5.63
C ARG A 208 -3.59 -21.17 4.61
N HIS A 209 -3.15 -19.93 4.80
CA HIS A 209 -3.56 -18.78 3.99
C HIS A 209 -2.94 -18.80 2.58
N GLN A 210 -1.76 -19.38 2.40
CA GLN A 210 -1.15 -19.55 1.07
C GLN A 210 -1.92 -20.58 0.22
N GLU A 211 -2.22 -21.75 0.80
CA GLU A 211 -3.05 -22.75 0.13
C GLU A 211 -4.42 -22.20 -0.29
N LEU A 212 -5.03 -21.39 0.58
CA LEU A 212 -6.29 -20.73 0.27
C LEU A 212 -6.14 -19.71 -0.86
N LEU A 213 -5.09 -18.89 -0.85
CA LEU A 213 -4.81 -17.92 -1.90
C LEU A 213 -4.66 -18.62 -3.26
N ASP A 214 -3.87 -19.68 -3.33
CA ASP A 214 -3.69 -20.47 -4.57
C ASP A 214 -4.99 -21.12 -5.04
N SER A 215 -5.83 -21.58 -4.11
CA SER A 215 -7.14 -22.14 -4.44
C SER A 215 -8.10 -21.08 -4.99
N VAL A 216 -8.13 -19.89 -4.39
CA VAL A 216 -9.00 -18.79 -4.80
C VAL A 216 -8.56 -18.22 -6.14
N ALA A 217 -7.26 -18.02 -6.34
CA ALA A 217 -6.69 -17.56 -7.61
C ALA A 217 -7.09 -18.52 -8.75
N ARG A 218 -6.82 -19.82 -8.59
CA ARG A 218 -7.24 -20.83 -9.58
C ARG A 218 -8.75 -20.85 -9.83
N SER A 219 -9.56 -20.55 -8.81
CA SER A 219 -11.01 -20.51 -8.92
C SER A 219 -11.55 -19.26 -9.64
N PHE A 220 -10.72 -18.26 -9.92
CA PHE A 220 -11.13 -17.08 -10.70
C PHE A 220 -10.34 -16.92 -12.00
N ASP A 221 -9.20 -17.58 -12.15
CA ASP A 221 -8.43 -17.60 -13.40
C ASP A 221 -9.25 -18.16 -14.58
N TRP A 222 -10.13 -19.14 -14.34
CA TRP A 222 -11.02 -19.67 -15.39
C TRP A 222 -12.17 -18.73 -15.77
N ALA A 223 -12.52 -17.77 -14.92
CA ALA A 223 -13.57 -16.79 -15.20
C ALA A 223 -13.06 -15.63 -16.09
N ALA A 224 -11.74 -15.44 -16.18
CA ALA A 224 -11.12 -14.42 -17.03
C ALA A 224 -10.84 -14.91 -18.47
N THR A 225 -10.91 -16.23 -18.72
CA THR A 225 -10.63 -16.86 -20.02
C THR A 225 -11.88 -17.23 -20.83
N ALA A 226 -13.08 -16.89 -20.35
CA ALA A 226 -14.37 -17.12 -21.02
C ALA A 226 -15.01 -15.79 -21.44
#